data_AF-A0A2I0Q912-F1
#
_entry.id   AF-A0A2I0Q912-F1
#
_cell.length_a   1.000
_cell.length_b   1.000
_cell.length_c   1.000
_cell.angle_alpha   90.00
_cell.angle_beta   90.00
_cell.angle_gamma   90.00
#
_symmetry.space_group_name_H-M   'P 1'
#
loop_
_entity.id
_entity.type
_entity.pdbx_description
1 polymer ?
#
loop_
_entity_poly.entity_id
_entity_poly.type
_entity_poly.pdbx_seq_one_letter_code
_entity_poly.pdbx_strand_id
1 'polypeptide(L)'
;MKEVYQWLQSDQKDYNKGVELLAAHCTNKFLVNTFLKSSAQFSLSKLIVELKKVLGMPIADIAMNKPLPVMNFVFETDSIINQDITPGAPPVLDPVDEIPVVIKDAKNIYSQLRLKIQDFNEALFNLGTSNTEDVVLQRGKLINEKNQIIPLSEKIYLLKEEYFLTKVIPADLEGLLKIATGEKEIEPPKDLTIDEEIKAMTDLDLHKRKSNIVTQTNRYRNQLEYQQDRKGDAPNPMPAGPKREKKEKQIEALKTEMNLIIAEIERRKP
;
A
#
# COMPACT_ATOMS: atom_id res chain seq x y z
N MET A 1 -28.22 8.25 -15.96
CA MET A 1 -28.61 7.21 -14.97
C MET A 1 -29.21 5.97 -15.62
N LYS A 2 -30.30 6.06 -16.42
CA LYS A 2 -30.87 4.90 -17.15
C LYS A 2 -29.86 4.19 -18.07
N GLU A 3 -29.04 4.96 -18.77
CA GLU A 3 -27.99 4.43 -19.66
C GLU A 3 -26.89 3.67 -18.90
N VAL A 4 -26.55 4.13 -17.67
CA VAL A 4 -25.60 3.42 -16.78
C VAL A 4 -26.17 2.07 -16.36
N TYR A 5 -27.46 2.03 -16.00
CA TYR A 5 -28.14 0.80 -15.62
C TYR A 5 -28.19 -0.21 -16.78
N GLN A 6 -28.55 0.25 -17.98
CA GLN A 6 -28.58 -0.58 -19.18
C GLN A 6 -27.19 -1.12 -19.55
N TRP A 7 -26.17 -0.27 -19.49
CA TRP A 7 -24.78 -0.71 -19.70
C TRP A 7 -24.33 -1.71 -18.62
N LEU A 8 -24.74 -1.56 -17.36
CA LEU A 8 -24.44 -2.52 -16.31
C LEU A 8 -25.19 -3.86 -16.45
N GLN A 9 -26.26 -3.93 -17.24
CA GLN A 9 -26.96 -5.19 -17.56
C GLN A 9 -26.57 -5.83 -18.90
N SER A 10 -25.87 -5.12 -19.78
CA SER A 10 -25.46 -5.70 -21.07
C SER A 10 -24.50 -6.90 -20.91
N ASP A 11 -24.61 -7.91 -21.78
CA ASP A 11 -23.70 -9.06 -21.77
C ASP A 11 -22.30 -8.69 -22.27
N GLN A 12 -22.23 -7.72 -23.18
CA GLN A 12 -20.97 -7.15 -23.66
C GLN A 12 -20.73 -5.79 -23.02
N LYS A 13 -19.63 -5.68 -22.25
CA LYS A 13 -19.21 -4.45 -21.59
C LYS A 13 -18.18 -3.73 -22.45
N ASP A 14 -18.64 -2.83 -23.31
CA ASP A 14 -17.75 -1.90 -24.00
C ASP A 14 -17.13 -0.94 -22.98
N TYR A 15 -15.82 -1.09 -22.77
CA TYR A 15 -15.06 -0.32 -21.80
C TYR A 15 -15.08 1.19 -22.10
N ASN A 16 -14.88 1.58 -23.35
CA ASN A 16 -14.83 2.99 -23.74
C ASN A 16 -16.19 3.65 -23.45
N LYS A 17 -17.28 2.94 -23.79
CA LYS A 17 -18.63 3.42 -23.48
C LYS A 17 -18.88 3.54 -21.98
N GLY A 18 -18.38 2.59 -21.19
CA GLY A 18 -18.45 2.65 -19.73
C GLY A 18 -17.70 3.85 -19.14
N VAL A 19 -16.54 4.21 -19.71
CA VAL A 19 -15.76 5.38 -19.27
C VAL A 19 -16.47 6.69 -19.64
N GLU A 20 -17.11 6.77 -20.81
CA GLU A 20 -17.97 7.91 -21.18
C GLU A 20 -19.13 8.09 -20.19
N LEU A 21 -19.81 7.00 -19.84
CA LEU A 21 -20.91 7.00 -18.87
C LEU A 21 -20.44 7.41 -17.47
N LEU A 22 -19.23 6.98 -17.08
CA LEU A 22 -18.62 7.43 -15.83
C LEU A 22 -18.28 8.91 -15.89
N ALA A 23 -17.72 9.42 -17.00
CA ALA A 23 -17.39 10.83 -17.19
C ALA A 23 -18.63 11.73 -17.12
N ALA A 24 -19.76 11.27 -17.64
CA ALA A 24 -21.02 12.01 -17.65
C ALA A 24 -21.69 12.14 -16.27
N HIS A 25 -21.42 11.20 -15.36
CA HIS A 25 -22.14 11.11 -14.08
C HIS A 25 -21.26 11.14 -12.83
N CYS A 26 -19.94 11.01 -12.96
CA CYS A 26 -19.00 11.09 -11.85
C CYS A 26 -18.46 12.51 -11.68
N THR A 27 -18.49 13.02 -10.45
CA THR A 27 -17.92 14.33 -10.10
C THR A 27 -16.38 14.32 -10.04
N ASN A 28 -15.76 13.16 -9.85
CA ASN A 28 -14.31 13.02 -9.70
C ASN A 28 -13.60 12.92 -11.06
N LYS A 29 -13.15 14.06 -11.59
CA LYS A 29 -12.42 14.15 -12.88
C LYS A 29 -11.08 13.41 -12.90
N PHE A 30 -10.39 13.28 -11.76
CA PHE A 30 -9.13 12.54 -11.68
C PHE A 30 -9.35 11.03 -11.88
N LEU A 31 -10.42 10.50 -11.27
CA LEU A 31 -10.83 9.11 -11.45
C LEU A 31 -11.17 8.82 -12.91
N VAL A 32 -11.93 9.70 -13.56
CA VAL A 32 -12.26 9.60 -14.99
C VAL A 32 -10.99 9.59 -15.86
N ASN A 33 -10.05 10.51 -15.60
CA ASN A 33 -8.77 10.55 -16.31
C ASN A 33 -7.91 9.30 -16.12
N THR A 34 -8.02 8.64 -14.97
CA THR A 34 -7.34 7.37 -14.72
C THR A 34 -7.88 6.27 -15.62
N PHE A 35 -9.21 6.18 -15.77
CA PHE A 35 -9.85 5.21 -16.66
C PHE A 35 -9.58 5.50 -18.14
N LEU A 36 -9.55 6.77 -18.56
CA LEU A 36 -9.22 7.16 -19.95
C LEU A 36 -7.81 6.71 -20.38
N LYS A 37 -6.88 6.59 -19.44
CA LYS A 37 -5.49 6.17 -19.70
C LYS A 37 -5.24 4.68 -19.45
N SER A 38 -6.25 3.96 -18.98
CA SER A 38 -6.13 2.55 -18.59
C SER A 38 -6.68 1.62 -19.66
N SER A 39 -6.26 0.35 -19.65
CA SER A 39 -6.82 -0.66 -20.56
C SER A 39 -7.98 -1.42 -19.94
N ALA A 40 -8.90 -1.88 -20.80
CA ALA A 40 -10.08 -2.65 -20.41
C ALA A 40 -9.73 -3.92 -19.62
N GLN A 41 -8.65 -4.60 -19.99
CA GLN A 41 -8.21 -5.87 -19.39
C GLN A 41 -8.02 -5.79 -17.87
N PHE A 42 -7.54 -4.65 -17.35
CA PHE A 42 -7.23 -4.51 -15.92
C PHE A 42 -8.23 -3.63 -15.16
N SER A 43 -9.00 -2.80 -15.88
CA SER A 43 -9.77 -1.73 -15.27
C SER A 43 -11.28 -1.91 -15.36
N LEU A 44 -11.76 -2.90 -16.12
CA LEU A 44 -13.20 -3.10 -16.32
C LEU A 44 -13.95 -3.41 -15.02
N SER A 45 -13.42 -4.30 -14.18
CA SER A 45 -14.04 -4.66 -12.90
C SER A 45 -14.16 -3.44 -11.97
N LYS A 46 -13.14 -2.59 -11.95
CA LYS A 46 -13.13 -1.35 -11.17
C LYS A 46 -14.11 -0.33 -11.75
N LEU A 47 -14.18 -0.20 -13.07
CA LEU A 47 -15.13 0.67 -13.76
C LEU A 47 -16.58 0.28 -13.43
N ILE A 48 -16.89 -1.02 -13.41
CA ILE A 48 -18.21 -1.54 -13.01
C ILE A 48 -18.53 -1.12 -11.58
N VAL A 49 -17.60 -1.25 -10.64
CA VAL A 49 -17.78 -0.83 -9.24
C VAL A 49 -18.07 0.67 -9.14
N GLU A 50 -17.36 1.50 -9.88
CA GLU A 50 -17.59 2.95 -9.83
C GLU A 50 -18.94 3.34 -10.46
N LEU A 51 -19.35 2.71 -11.56
CA LEU A 51 -20.68 2.92 -12.16
C LEU A 51 -21.81 2.41 -11.26
N LYS A 52 -21.58 1.34 -10.49
CA LYS A 52 -22.50 0.87 -9.45
C LYS A 52 -22.68 1.89 -8.32
N LYS A 53 -21.61 2.58 -7.91
CA LYS A 53 -21.67 3.69 -6.94
C LYS A 53 -22.42 4.89 -7.50
N VAL A 54 -22.25 5.20 -8.79
CA VAL A 54 -23.01 6.26 -9.48
C VAL A 54 -24.52 6.01 -9.42
N LEU A 55 -24.96 4.74 -9.46
CA LEU A 55 -26.36 4.37 -9.24
C LEU A 55 -26.82 4.45 -7.78
N GLY A 56 -25.97 4.87 -6.86
CA GLY A 56 -26.28 4.99 -5.43
C GLY A 56 -26.29 3.66 -4.67
N MET A 57 -25.69 2.59 -5.22
CA MET A 57 -25.62 1.33 -4.48
C MET A 57 -24.68 1.40 -3.28
N PRO A 58 -25.10 0.90 -2.10
CA PRO A 58 -24.23 0.77 -0.94
C PRO A 58 -23.00 -0.10 -1.23
N ILE A 59 -21.86 0.26 -0.65
CA ILE A 59 -20.59 -0.48 -0.83
C ILE A 59 -20.74 -1.95 -0.40
N ALA A 60 -21.51 -2.22 0.65
CA ALA A 60 -21.81 -3.58 1.11
C ALA A 60 -22.50 -4.43 0.03
N ASP A 61 -23.45 -3.84 -0.70
CA ASP A 61 -24.19 -4.54 -1.75
C ASP A 61 -23.35 -4.75 -3.02
N ILE A 62 -22.43 -3.82 -3.30
CA ILE A 62 -21.44 -3.96 -4.36
C ILE A 62 -20.47 -5.12 -4.05
N ALA A 63 -19.97 -5.20 -2.81
CA ALA A 63 -19.04 -6.23 -2.37
C ALA A 63 -19.69 -7.63 -2.34
N MET A 64 -20.97 -7.72 -1.99
CA MET A 64 -21.76 -8.96 -2.04
C MET A 64 -22.25 -9.34 -3.43
N ASN A 65 -21.90 -8.55 -4.46
CA ASN A 65 -22.35 -8.76 -5.85
C ASN A 65 -23.88 -8.91 -5.96
N LYS A 66 -24.64 -8.19 -5.12
CA LYS A 66 -26.10 -8.24 -5.17
C LYS A 66 -26.61 -7.76 -6.53
N PRO A 67 -27.76 -8.30 -7.00
CA PRO A 67 -28.37 -7.87 -8.24
C PRO A 67 -28.66 -6.37 -8.20
N LEU A 68 -28.57 -5.72 -9.37
CA LEU A 68 -28.86 -4.29 -9.48
C LEU A 68 -30.30 -4.04 -9.02
N PRO A 69 -30.56 -2.97 -8.22
CA PRO A 69 -31.90 -2.63 -7.79
C PRO A 69 -32.79 -2.39 -9.01
N VAL A 70 -34.05 -2.84 -8.97
CA VAL A 70 -35.02 -2.58 -10.04
C VAL A 70 -35.33 -1.08 -10.04
N MET A 71 -34.82 -0.36 -11.05
CA MET A 71 -35.08 1.08 -11.21
C MET A 71 -36.38 1.29 -11.99
N ASN A 72 -37.47 1.59 -11.28
CA ASN A 72 -38.69 2.09 -11.89
C ASN A 72 -38.48 3.55 -12.31
N PHE A 73 -38.15 3.78 -13.58
CA PHE A 73 -38.11 5.11 -14.17
C PHE A 73 -39.52 5.63 -14.44
N VAL A 74 -40.31 5.86 -13.40
CA VAL A 74 -41.51 6.69 -13.51
C VAL A 74 -41.06 8.13 -13.30
N PHE A 75 -40.99 8.90 -14.39
CA PHE A 75 -40.87 10.35 -14.29
C PHE A 75 -42.27 10.90 -14.03
N GLU A 76 -42.64 11.08 -12.76
CA GLU A 76 -43.71 12.01 -12.40
C GLU A 76 -43.14 13.43 -12.45
N THR A 77 -43.14 14.00 -13.65
CA THR A 77 -43.11 15.46 -13.80
C THR A 77 -44.54 15.94 -13.57
N ASP A 78 -44.78 16.61 -12.43
CA ASP A 78 -45.90 17.52 -12.11
C ASP A 78 -46.57 17.31 -10.73
N SER A 79 -45.82 17.05 -9.67
CA SER A 79 -46.39 17.09 -8.31
C SER A 79 -45.61 17.86 -7.24
N ILE A 80 -44.44 18.45 -7.54
CA ILE A 80 -43.64 19.18 -6.51
C ILE A 80 -44.12 20.63 -6.28
N ILE A 81 -45.18 21.11 -6.92
CA ILE A 81 -45.64 22.51 -6.71
C ILE A 81 -46.81 22.65 -5.72
N ASN A 82 -47.54 21.60 -5.35
CA ASN A 82 -48.62 21.74 -4.35
C ASN A 82 -48.67 20.55 -3.38
N GLN A 83 -47.84 20.58 -2.34
CA GLN A 83 -48.21 19.92 -1.09
C GLN A 83 -48.04 20.92 0.05
N ASP A 84 -49.18 21.23 0.68
CA ASP A 84 -49.28 21.98 1.91
C ASP A 84 -48.32 21.42 2.97
N ILE A 85 -47.46 22.31 3.48
CA ILE A 85 -46.60 22.06 4.61
C ILE A 85 -47.49 22.00 5.86
N THR A 86 -47.98 20.83 6.22
CA THR A 86 -48.36 20.57 7.61
C THR A 86 -47.10 20.20 8.41
N PRO A 87 -46.79 20.87 9.54
CA PRO A 87 -45.56 20.66 10.28
C PRO A 87 -45.64 19.38 11.11
N GLY A 88 -45.42 18.24 10.46
CA GLY A 88 -45.03 17.01 11.13
C GLY A 88 -43.54 17.09 11.45
N ALA A 89 -43.18 17.00 12.73
CA ALA A 89 -41.79 17.07 13.18
C ALA A 89 -40.89 16.15 12.33
N PRO A 90 -39.74 16.65 11.84
CA PRO A 90 -38.83 15.82 11.07
C PRO A 90 -38.43 14.59 11.88
N PRO A 91 -38.30 13.41 11.23
CA PRO A 91 -37.73 12.26 11.90
C PRO A 91 -36.37 12.69 12.45
N VAL A 92 -36.17 12.49 13.76
CA VAL A 92 -34.89 12.76 14.41
C VAL A 92 -33.87 11.88 13.70
N LEU A 93 -33.06 12.49 12.83
CA LEU A 93 -31.81 11.90 12.40
C LEU A 93 -31.02 11.69 13.69
N ASP A 94 -30.65 10.44 13.99
CA ASP A 94 -29.67 10.16 15.03
C ASP A 94 -28.50 11.14 14.82
N PRO A 95 -28.01 11.80 15.88
CA PRO A 95 -26.98 12.81 15.75
C PRO A 95 -25.81 12.19 14.98
N VAL A 96 -25.37 12.85 13.91
CA VAL A 96 -24.15 12.46 13.20
C VAL A 96 -23.05 12.42 14.24
N ASP A 97 -22.63 11.21 14.64
CA ASP A 97 -21.54 11.04 15.60
C ASP A 97 -20.38 11.92 15.15
N GLU A 98 -20.10 12.98 15.91
CA GLU A 98 -19.05 13.91 15.55
C GLU A 98 -17.73 13.14 15.51
N ILE A 99 -17.15 13.03 14.30
CA ILE A 99 -15.88 12.34 14.13
C ILE A 99 -14.85 13.00 15.08
N PRO A 100 -14.19 12.22 15.95
CA PRO A 100 -13.23 12.74 16.91
C PRO A 100 -12.13 13.55 16.23
N VAL A 101 -11.67 14.62 16.89
CA VAL A 101 -10.63 15.52 16.40
C VAL A 101 -9.38 14.75 15.98
N VAL A 102 -8.95 13.79 16.81
CA VAL A 102 -7.80 12.91 16.54
C VAL A 102 -7.91 12.20 15.17
N ILE A 103 -9.12 11.78 14.78
CA ILE A 103 -9.36 11.09 13.50
C ILE A 103 -9.35 12.08 12.33
N LYS A 104 -9.84 13.31 12.54
CA LYS A 104 -9.75 14.40 11.56
C LYS A 104 -8.29 14.80 11.32
N ASP A 105 -7.52 14.91 12.39
CA ASP A 105 -6.09 15.22 12.34
C ASP A 105 -5.31 14.11 11.65
N ALA A 106 -5.60 12.84 11.97
CA ALA A 106 -5.02 11.70 11.29
C ALA A 106 -5.24 11.72 9.77
N LYS A 107 -6.44 12.12 9.32
CA LYS A 107 -6.75 12.29 7.89
C LYS A 107 -5.89 13.38 7.24
N ASN A 108 -5.79 14.53 7.90
CA ASN A 108 -5.05 15.68 7.39
C ASN A 108 -3.55 15.39 7.33
N ILE A 109 -2.99 14.85 8.42
CA ILE A 109 -1.58 14.47 8.53
C ILE A 109 -1.24 13.39 7.49
N TYR A 110 -2.06 12.34 7.36
CA TYR A 110 -1.88 11.34 6.30
C TYR A 110 -1.80 11.98 4.91
N SER A 111 -2.71 12.91 4.60
CA SER A 111 -2.71 13.62 3.32
C SER A 111 -1.41 14.42 3.12
N GLN A 112 -0.93 15.10 4.14
CA GLN A 112 0.33 15.85 4.09
C GLN A 112 1.54 14.95 3.88
N LEU A 113 1.60 13.81 4.57
CA LEU A 113 2.69 12.83 4.38
C LEU A 113 2.68 12.25 2.95
N ARG A 114 1.51 12.02 2.36
CA ARG A 114 1.39 11.56 0.97
C ARG A 114 1.90 12.59 -0.04
N LEU A 115 1.60 13.88 0.18
CA LEU A 115 2.15 14.97 -0.63
C LEU A 115 3.68 15.02 -0.50
N LYS A 116 4.20 14.93 0.72
CA LYS A 116 5.65 14.92 0.96
C LYS A 116 6.36 13.73 0.29
N ILE A 117 5.74 12.54 0.28
CA ILE A 117 6.25 11.38 -0.47
C ILE A 117 6.29 11.66 -1.98
N GLN A 118 5.27 12.33 -2.51
CA GLN A 118 5.24 12.75 -3.90
C GLN A 118 6.38 13.73 -4.20
N ASP A 119 6.56 14.77 -3.38
CA ASP A 119 7.63 15.75 -3.51
C ASP A 119 9.01 15.07 -3.51
N PHE A 120 9.23 14.07 -2.65
CA PHE A 120 10.46 13.28 -2.66
C PHE A 120 10.66 12.50 -3.96
N ASN A 121 9.60 11.91 -4.52
CA ASN A 121 9.72 11.18 -5.79
C ASN A 121 10.02 12.15 -6.96
N GLU A 122 9.42 13.33 -6.97
CA GLU A 122 9.71 14.38 -7.95
C GLU A 122 11.14 14.89 -7.80
N ALA A 123 11.60 15.15 -6.58
CA ALA A 123 12.99 15.55 -6.31
C ALA A 123 14.00 14.48 -6.74
N LEU A 124 13.73 13.21 -6.44
CA LEU A 124 14.56 12.08 -6.87
C LEU A 124 14.61 11.95 -8.40
N PHE A 125 13.49 12.21 -9.08
CA PHE A 125 13.43 12.21 -10.54
C PHE A 125 14.27 13.36 -11.11
N ASN A 126 14.14 14.57 -10.55
CA ASN A 126 14.84 15.76 -11.01
C ASN A 126 16.36 15.71 -10.80
N LEU A 127 16.85 14.95 -9.82
CA LEU A 127 18.29 14.69 -9.62
C LEU A 127 18.92 13.86 -10.77
N GLY A 128 18.10 13.20 -11.58
CA GLY A 128 18.56 12.39 -12.71
C GLY A 128 19.40 11.18 -12.29
N THR A 129 20.10 10.59 -13.27
CA THR A 129 20.85 9.33 -13.12
C THR A 129 22.37 9.52 -12.97
N SER A 130 22.83 10.76 -12.81
CA SER A 130 24.25 11.04 -12.58
C SER A 130 24.71 10.39 -11.27
N ASN A 131 25.99 10.00 -11.22
CA ASN A 131 26.64 9.43 -10.04
C ASN A 131 27.80 10.31 -9.55
N THR A 132 27.69 11.63 -9.75
CA THR A 132 28.58 12.58 -9.06
C THR A 132 28.38 12.47 -7.55
N GLU A 133 29.44 12.72 -6.78
CA GLU A 133 29.43 12.54 -5.32
C GLU A 133 28.29 13.33 -4.65
N ASP A 134 28.08 14.59 -5.07
CA ASP A 134 26.98 15.42 -4.61
C ASP A 134 25.58 14.80 -4.90
N VAL A 135 25.36 14.30 -6.12
CA VAL A 135 24.07 13.68 -6.49
C VAL A 135 23.84 12.39 -5.71
N VAL A 136 24.88 11.60 -5.46
CA VAL A 136 24.76 10.36 -4.67
C VAL A 136 24.41 10.69 -3.22
N LEU A 137 25.03 11.69 -2.62
CA LEU A 137 24.74 12.14 -1.26
C LEU A 137 23.31 12.68 -1.14
N GLN A 138 22.89 13.55 -2.07
CA GLN A 138 21.53 14.11 -2.08
C GLN A 138 20.47 13.01 -2.29
N ARG A 139 20.70 12.09 -3.23
CA ARG A 139 19.80 10.94 -3.45
C ARG A 139 19.71 10.06 -2.21
N GLY A 140 20.84 9.79 -1.55
CA GLY A 140 20.90 9.05 -0.30
C GLY A 140 20.05 9.69 0.81
N LYS A 141 20.19 11.01 1.00
CA LYS A 141 19.42 11.77 1.98
C LYS A 141 17.91 11.69 1.70
N LEU A 142 17.48 11.97 0.48
CA LEU A 142 16.07 11.92 0.09
C LEU A 142 15.47 10.52 0.26
N ILE A 143 16.21 9.46 -0.11
CA ILE A 143 15.76 8.09 0.08
C ILE A 143 15.60 7.77 1.58
N ASN A 144 16.57 8.16 2.40
CA ASN A 144 16.51 7.90 3.84
C ASN A 144 15.30 8.59 4.49
N GLU A 145 15.11 9.88 4.22
CA GLU A 145 13.95 10.63 4.73
C GLU A 145 12.62 10.03 4.23
N LYS A 146 12.54 9.68 2.95
CA LYS A 146 11.35 9.04 2.37
C LYS A 146 11.04 7.71 3.04
N ASN A 147 12.05 6.88 3.30
CA ASN A 147 11.89 5.56 3.92
C ASN A 147 11.40 5.64 5.37
N GLN A 148 11.58 6.76 6.07
CA GLN A 148 11.00 6.98 7.39
C GLN A 148 9.52 7.37 7.31
N ILE A 149 9.13 8.14 6.29
CA ILE A 149 7.77 8.68 6.16
C ILE A 149 6.76 7.65 5.61
N ILE A 150 7.18 6.81 4.65
CA ILE A 150 6.30 5.78 4.06
C ILE A 150 5.64 4.90 5.14
N PRO A 151 6.40 4.19 6.01
CA PRO A 151 5.80 3.29 7.00
C PRO A 151 4.96 4.04 8.03
N LEU A 152 5.33 5.28 8.37
CA LEU A 152 4.52 6.13 9.26
C LEU A 152 3.16 6.46 8.62
N SER A 153 3.16 6.83 7.33
CA SER A 153 1.92 7.15 6.61
C SER A 153 0.99 5.94 6.49
N GLU A 154 1.55 4.75 6.28
CA GLU A 154 0.79 3.50 6.18
C GLU A 154 0.17 3.12 7.53
N LYS A 155 0.94 3.21 8.62
CA LYS A 155 0.42 2.95 9.98
C LYS A 155 -0.71 3.91 10.36
N ILE A 156 -0.54 5.22 10.11
CA ILE A 156 -1.59 6.21 10.39
C ILE A 156 -2.85 5.92 9.59
N TYR A 157 -2.71 5.54 8.30
CA TYR A 157 -3.86 5.16 7.48
C TYR A 157 -4.61 3.97 8.07
N LEU A 158 -3.90 2.89 8.41
CA LEU A 158 -4.50 1.68 8.97
C LEU A 158 -5.27 1.95 10.26
N LEU A 159 -4.65 2.64 11.22
CA LEU A 159 -5.31 2.96 12.50
C LEU A 159 -6.49 3.92 12.32
N LYS A 160 -6.38 4.89 11.39
CA LYS A 160 -7.51 5.77 11.07
C LYS A 160 -8.69 4.97 10.47
N GLU A 161 -8.43 4.00 9.61
CA GLU A 161 -9.48 3.12 9.04
C GLU A 161 -10.06 2.19 10.11
N GLU A 162 -9.25 1.69 11.04
CA GLU A 162 -9.70 0.86 12.15
C GLU A 162 -10.79 1.54 12.99
N TYR A 163 -10.64 2.85 13.27
CA TYR A 163 -11.70 3.62 13.94
C TYR A 163 -13.04 3.56 13.19
N PHE A 164 -13.06 3.58 11.85
CA PHE A 164 -14.31 3.52 11.11
C PHE A 164 -14.98 2.14 11.21
N LEU A 165 -14.22 1.10 11.50
CA LEU A 165 -14.70 -0.27 11.73
C LEU A 165 -15.13 -0.50 13.18
N THR A 166 -14.32 -0.08 14.15
CA THR A 166 -14.50 -0.41 15.57
C THR A 166 -15.19 0.69 16.36
N LYS A 167 -15.22 1.93 15.84
CA LYS A 167 -15.62 3.16 16.54
C LYS A 167 -14.79 3.47 17.80
N VAL A 168 -13.66 2.79 17.98
CA VAL A 168 -12.72 3.00 19.08
C VAL A 168 -11.47 3.67 18.54
N ILE A 169 -10.95 4.68 19.24
CA ILE A 169 -9.70 5.34 18.86
C ILE A 169 -8.55 4.39 19.19
N PRO A 170 -7.71 3.99 18.21
CA PRO A 170 -6.57 3.13 18.50
C PRO A 170 -5.54 3.85 19.38
N ALA A 171 -5.06 3.18 20.42
CA ALA A 171 -4.16 3.76 21.43
C ALA A 171 -2.87 4.35 20.83
N ASP A 172 -2.34 3.72 19.78
CA ASP A 172 -1.07 4.11 19.16
C ASP A 172 -1.22 5.31 18.22
N LEU A 173 -2.45 5.65 17.79
CA LEU A 173 -2.68 6.66 16.76
C LEU A 173 -2.14 8.03 17.17
N GLU A 174 -2.48 8.49 18.37
CA GLU A 174 -2.05 9.81 18.85
C GLU A 174 -0.53 9.94 18.94
N GLY A 175 0.16 8.86 19.35
CA GLY A 175 1.62 8.79 19.36
C GLY A 175 2.22 8.94 17.96
N LEU A 176 1.63 8.28 16.95
CA LEU A 176 2.07 8.41 15.56
C LEU A 176 1.81 9.80 14.99
N LEU A 177 0.71 10.47 15.37
CA LEU A 177 0.45 11.84 14.93
C LEU A 177 1.51 12.81 15.46
N LYS A 178 1.89 12.69 16.74
CA LYS A 178 2.97 13.49 17.35
C LYS A 178 4.32 13.26 16.67
N ILE A 179 4.60 12.02 16.23
CA ILE A 179 5.79 11.72 15.44
C ILE A 179 5.73 12.41 14.08
N ALA A 180 4.56 12.38 13.42
CA ALA A 180 4.38 12.98 12.10
C ALA A 180 4.43 14.52 12.11
N THR A 181 4.00 15.16 13.19
CA THR A 181 4.10 16.62 13.37
C THR A 181 5.47 17.08 13.87
N GLY A 182 6.34 16.14 14.25
CA GLY A 182 7.66 16.45 14.82
C GLY A 182 7.62 16.84 16.30
N GLU A 183 6.47 16.73 16.96
CA GLU A 183 6.31 16.91 18.40
C GLU A 183 6.97 15.78 19.21
N LYS A 184 7.16 14.62 18.58
CA LYS A 184 7.92 13.50 19.12
C LYS A 184 8.98 13.10 18.11
N GLU A 185 10.22 12.99 18.56
CA GLU A 185 11.28 12.46 17.70
C GLU A 185 11.01 10.99 17.38
N ILE A 186 11.35 10.59 16.14
CA ILE A 186 11.46 9.18 15.79
C ILE A 186 12.61 8.66 16.64
N GLU A 187 12.33 7.78 17.59
CA GLU A 187 13.40 7.10 18.33
C GLU A 187 14.36 6.52 17.28
N PRO A 188 15.68 6.79 17.41
CA PRO A 188 16.65 6.28 16.45
C PRO A 188 16.40 4.78 16.29
N PRO A 189 16.49 4.25 15.04
CA PRO A 189 16.30 2.83 14.81
C PRO A 189 17.15 2.10 15.84
N LYS A 190 16.50 1.35 16.74
CA LYS A 190 17.24 0.53 17.68
C LYS A 190 18.02 -0.43 16.79
N ASP A 191 19.35 -0.39 16.85
CA ASP A 191 20.18 -1.38 16.18
C ASP A 191 19.81 -2.73 16.78
N LEU A 192 18.87 -3.41 16.11
CA LEU A 192 18.41 -4.71 16.50
C LEU A 192 19.58 -5.66 16.26
N THR A 193 19.84 -6.52 17.23
CA THR A 193 20.72 -7.66 16.98
C THR A 193 20.10 -8.52 15.87
N ILE A 194 20.93 -9.27 15.15
CA ILE A 194 20.47 -10.18 14.07
C ILE A 194 19.33 -11.10 14.56
N ASP A 195 19.39 -11.54 15.81
CA ASP A 195 18.35 -12.37 16.44
C ASP A 195 17.02 -11.61 16.61
N GLU A 196 17.07 -10.35 17.06
CA GLU A 196 15.88 -9.51 17.19
C GLU A 196 15.28 -9.15 15.83
N GLU A 197 16.11 -8.90 14.81
CA GLU A 197 15.65 -8.69 13.42
C GLU A 197 14.90 -9.92 12.90
N ILE A 198 15.47 -11.12 13.08
CA ILE A 198 14.87 -12.39 12.65
C ILE A 198 13.53 -12.60 13.36
N LYS A 199 13.44 -12.35 14.67
CA LYS A 199 12.20 -12.48 15.44
C LYS A 199 11.11 -11.52 14.98
N ALA A 200 11.47 -10.33 14.49
CA ALA A 200 10.54 -9.34 13.98
C ALA A 200 10.05 -9.62 12.54
N MET A 201 10.71 -10.49 11.78
CA MET A 201 10.32 -10.81 10.40
C MET A 201 9.01 -11.59 10.32
N THR A 202 8.27 -11.38 9.22
CA THR A 202 7.11 -12.22 8.86
C THR A 202 7.58 -13.59 8.37
N ASP A 203 6.69 -14.59 8.38
CA ASP A 203 7.04 -15.94 7.91
C ASP A 203 7.48 -15.95 6.43
N LEU A 204 6.85 -15.12 5.61
CA LEU A 204 7.24 -14.93 4.20
C LEU A 204 8.66 -14.37 4.10
N ASP A 205 8.99 -13.39 4.95
CA ASP A 205 10.31 -12.77 4.95
C ASP A 205 11.40 -13.70 5.49
N LEU A 206 11.08 -14.54 6.49
CA LEU A 206 11.97 -15.61 6.96
C LEU A 206 12.32 -16.59 5.84
N HIS A 207 11.33 -17.04 5.07
CA HIS A 207 11.55 -17.94 3.94
C HIS A 207 12.34 -17.29 2.79
N LYS A 208 12.07 -16.02 2.48
CA LYS A 208 12.86 -15.24 1.51
C LYS A 208 14.30 -15.08 1.97
N ARG A 209 14.52 -14.70 3.24
CA ARG A 209 15.85 -14.50 3.82
C ARG A 209 16.65 -15.80 3.80
N LYS A 210 16.03 -16.93 4.18
CA LYS A 210 16.59 -18.28 4.02
C LYS A 210 17.05 -18.54 2.58
N SER A 211 16.20 -18.30 1.58
CA SER A 211 16.55 -18.52 0.17
C SER A 211 17.73 -17.65 -0.29
N ASN A 212 17.75 -16.38 0.13
CA ASN A 212 18.83 -15.45 -0.16
C ASN A 212 20.16 -15.92 0.45
N ILE A 213 20.16 -16.37 1.71
CA ILE A 213 21.36 -16.90 2.36
C ILE A 213 21.89 -18.14 1.63
N VAL A 214 21.02 -19.05 1.19
CA VAL A 214 21.43 -20.22 0.38
C VAL A 214 22.14 -19.76 -0.90
N THR A 215 21.53 -18.83 -1.62
CA THR A 215 22.09 -18.29 -2.87
C THR A 215 23.45 -17.64 -2.64
N GLN A 216 23.57 -16.82 -1.60
CA GLN A 216 24.79 -16.13 -1.22
C GLN A 216 25.89 -17.11 -0.80
N THR A 217 25.55 -18.11 0.00
CA THR A 217 26.48 -19.15 0.45
C THR A 217 27.01 -19.94 -0.74
N ASN A 218 26.14 -20.31 -1.68
CA ASN A 218 26.54 -21.02 -2.89
C ASN A 218 27.46 -20.16 -3.77
N ARG A 219 27.18 -18.86 -3.91
CA ARG A 219 28.07 -17.94 -4.62
C ARG A 219 29.47 -17.89 -3.98
N TYR A 220 29.55 -17.77 -2.66
CA TYR A 220 30.84 -17.76 -1.96
C TYR A 220 31.57 -19.09 -2.04
N ARG A 221 30.86 -20.23 -1.96
CA ARG A 221 31.44 -21.56 -2.21
C ARG A 221 31.99 -21.68 -3.63
N ASN A 222 31.23 -21.22 -4.63
CA ASN A 222 31.69 -21.23 -6.02
C ASN A 222 32.94 -20.37 -6.20
N GLN A 223 33.01 -19.21 -5.54
CA GLN A 223 34.19 -18.37 -5.58
C GLN A 223 35.40 -19.03 -4.91
N LEU A 224 35.19 -19.85 -3.87
CA LEU A 224 36.25 -20.61 -3.22
C LEU A 224 36.72 -21.80 -4.06
N GLU A 225 35.81 -22.49 -4.75
CA GLU A 225 36.10 -23.73 -5.49
C GLU A 225 36.48 -23.51 -6.96
N TYR A 226 35.92 -22.49 -7.61
CA TYR A 226 36.07 -22.22 -9.04
C TYR A 226 36.55 -20.79 -9.33
N GLN A 227 36.68 -19.94 -8.31
CA GLN A 227 36.98 -18.50 -8.45
C GLN A 227 35.98 -17.73 -9.33
N GLN A 228 34.75 -18.23 -9.42
CA GLN A 228 33.64 -17.64 -10.17
C GLN A 228 32.36 -17.65 -9.33
N ASP A 229 31.36 -16.84 -9.70
CA ASP A 229 30.08 -16.80 -8.99
C ASP A 229 29.22 -18.05 -9.21
N ARG A 230 29.46 -18.75 -10.33
CA ARG A 230 28.78 -19.98 -10.72
C ARG A 230 29.76 -21.14 -10.68
N LYS A 231 29.21 -22.36 -10.64
CA LYS A 231 30.00 -23.58 -10.76
C LYS A 231 30.67 -23.59 -12.15
N GLY A 232 31.99 -23.67 -12.16
CA GLY A 232 32.77 -23.81 -13.39
C GLY A 232 32.87 -25.26 -13.84
N ASP A 233 33.38 -25.47 -15.06
CA ASP A 233 33.53 -26.81 -15.65
C ASP A 233 34.58 -27.65 -14.92
N ALA A 234 35.63 -27.02 -14.41
CA ALA A 234 36.71 -27.66 -13.66
C ALA A 234 37.01 -26.91 -12.35
N PRO A 235 37.28 -27.63 -11.23
CA PRO A 235 37.70 -27.00 -9.98
C PRO A 235 38.97 -26.17 -10.15
N ASN A 236 38.94 -24.94 -9.65
CA ASN A 236 40.08 -24.03 -9.59
C ASN A 236 40.08 -23.32 -8.22
N PRO A 237 40.45 -24.03 -7.15
CA PRO A 237 40.27 -23.54 -5.80
C PRO A 237 41.09 -22.28 -5.55
N MET A 238 40.51 -21.32 -4.85
CA MET A 238 41.19 -20.09 -4.46
C MET A 238 42.42 -20.43 -3.58
N PRO A 239 43.61 -19.87 -3.85
CA PRO A 239 44.79 -20.13 -3.03
C PRO A 239 44.60 -19.65 -1.58
N ALA A 240 45.37 -20.22 -0.65
CA ALA A 240 45.39 -19.77 0.73
C ALA A 240 45.82 -18.29 0.82
N GLY A 241 45.10 -17.49 1.60
CA GLY A 241 45.40 -16.08 1.82
C GLY A 241 44.20 -15.26 2.32
N PRO A 242 44.38 -13.94 2.55
CA PRO A 242 43.39 -13.11 3.22
C PRO A 242 42.03 -13.05 2.51
N LYS A 243 42.02 -13.13 1.18
CA LYS A 243 40.79 -13.14 0.38
C LYS A 243 39.98 -14.42 0.60
N ARG A 244 40.65 -15.57 0.75
CA ARG A 244 40.05 -16.86 1.03
C ARG A 244 39.45 -16.88 2.43
N GLU A 245 40.25 -16.49 3.43
CA GLU A 245 39.81 -16.40 4.83
C GLU A 245 38.59 -15.49 5.00
N LYS A 246 38.56 -14.34 4.30
CA LYS A 246 37.41 -13.43 4.33
C LYS A 246 36.13 -14.12 3.83
N LYS A 247 36.20 -14.89 2.74
CA LYS A 247 35.04 -15.61 2.21
C LYS A 247 34.61 -16.76 3.11
N GLU A 248 35.55 -17.48 3.70
CA GLU A 248 35.26 -18.52 4.69
C GLU A 248 34.56 -17.94 5.92
N LYS A 249 35.05 -16.82 6.47
CA LYS A 249 34.36 -16.09 7.55
C LYS A 249 32.95 -15.63 7.17
N GLN A 250 32.76 -15.14 5.94
CA GLN A 250 31.45 -14.75 5.43
C GLN A 250 30.49 -15.94 5.33
N ILE A 251 30.98 -17.12 4.90
CA ILE A 251 30.19 -18.35 4.87
C ILE A 251 29.80 -18.77 6.29
N GLU A 252 30.71 -18.72 7.25
CA GLU A 252 30.40 -19.06 8.64
C GLU A 252 29.37 -18.11 9.25
N ALA A 253 29.50 -16.79 9.05
CA ALA A 253 28.50 -15.83 9.50
C ALA A 253 27.10 -16.12 8.90
N LEU A 254 27.04 -16.41 7.60
CA LEU A 254 25.79 -16.77 6.91
C LEU A 254 25.19 -18.09 7.44
N LYS A 255 26.03 -19.06 7.83
CA LYS A 255 25.56 -20.31 8.46
C LYS A 255 24.96 -20.04 9.84
N THR A 256 25.60 -19.20 10.65
CA THR A 256 25.07 -18.80 11.96
C THR A 256 23.71 -18.13 11.81
N GLU A 257 23.59 -17.16 10.88
CA GLU A 257 22.32 -16.50 10.58
C GLU A 257 21.25 -17.49 10.06
N MET A 258 21.63 -18.42 9.18
CA MET A 258 20.74 -19.48 8.69
C MET A 258 20.17 -20.33 9.84
N ASN A 259 21.00 -20.71 10.81
CA ASN A 259 20.57 -21.53 11.93
C ASN A 259 19.54 -20.79 12.80
N LEU A 260 19.75 -19.49 13.04
CA LEU A 260 18.78 -18.65 13.76
C LEU A 260 17.44 -18.58 13.01
N ILE A 261 17.46 -18.39 11.69
CA ILE A 261 16.24 -18.38 10.86
C ILE A 261 15.52 -19.72 10.91
N ILE A 262 16.25 -20.85 10.81
CA ILE A 262 15.64 -22.18 10.87
C ILE A 262 15.02 -22.43 12.23
N ALA A 263 15.73 -22.10 13.32
CA ALA A 263 15.20 -22.23 14.68
C ALA A 263 13.93 -21.39 14.88
N GLU A 264 13.90 -20.17 14.35
CA GLU A 264 12.72 -19.31 14.43
C GLU A 264 11.54 -19.84 13.60
N ILE A 265 11.79 -20.36 12.38
CA ILE A 265 10.77 -21.02 11.57
C ILE A 265 10.21 -22.25 12.30
N GLU A 266 11.07 -23.05 12.93
CA GLU A 266 10.66 -24.24 13.69
C GLU A 266 9.87 -23.87 14.94
N ARG A 267 10.25 -22.81 15.65
CA ARG A 267 9.52 -22.28 16.80
C ARG A 267 8.09 -21.87 16.45
N ARG A 268 7.85 -21.40 15.21
CA ARG A 268 6.54 -20.94 14.71
C ARG A 268 5.68 -22.05 14.11
N LYS A 269 6.19 -23.27 13.97
CA LYS A 269 5.36 -24.38 13.47
C LYS A 269 4.27 -24.71 14.51
N PRO A 270 3.00 -24.87 14.07
CA PRO A 270 1.90 -25.26 14.93
C PRO A 270 2.02 -26.70 15.44
#